data_AF-A0A4V1J1B7-F1
#
_entry.id   AF-A0A4V1J1B7-F1
#
_cell.length_a   1.000
_cell.length_b   1.000
_cell.length_c   1.000
_cell.angle_alpha   90.00
_cell.angle_beta   90.00
_cell.angle_gamma   90.00
#
_symmetry.space_group_name_H-M   'P 1'
#
loop_
_entity.id
_entity.type
_entity.pdbx_description
1 polymer ?
#
loop_
_entity_poly.entity_id
_entity_poly.type
_entity_poly.pdbx_seq_one_letter_code
_entity_poly.pdbx_strand_id
1 'polypeptide(L)'
;MVEKFGSGAFACVLDSYDYARALSEILPSIATEKLAKGGFMVLRPDSGDPVEVVLMALRAGEKVFGADVNDKGYKVLRGCGVIQGDAVTYDSLRHILAAVKQAGYAANNVAFGMGGGLLQRMNRDTMGFATKLSHIVYPDGSDRNVMKTPKEARSKTSLPGEFYLKRDEQQVGQTASPYQMVRLALSMLMLMTMTTTVQHIKVYPKPHELDAPAPRDNLFEVVYDHGPVADHRWDTFNVVRERVASEWRQAPKRHDPISSALYERIVAVEAAQAQNRTHI
;
A
#
# COMPACT_ATOMS: atom_id res chain seq x y z
N MET A 1 -26.43 24.34 6.47
CA MET A 1 -25.00 24.07 6.18
C MET A 1 -24.43 25.03 5.13
N VAL A 2 -25.11 25.21 3.99
CA VAL A 2 -24.70 26.17 2.94
C VAL A 2 -24.46 27.58 3.50
N GLU A 3 -25.42 28.12 4.25
CA GLU A 3 -25.30 29.45 4.84
C GLU A 3 -24.00 29.66 5.64
N LYS A 4 -23.64 28.69 6.49
CA LYS A 4 -22.53 28.76 7.45
C LYS A 4 -21.17 28.35 6.88
N PHE A 5 -21.14 27.34 6.01
CA PHE A 5 -19.91 26.70 5.52
C PHE A 5 -19.72 26.77 4.01
N GLY A 6 -20.67 27.35 3.28
CA GLY A 6 -20.73 27.29 1.83
C GLY A 6 -19.63 28.05 1.08
N SER A 7 -18.85 28.89 1.76
CA SER A 7 -17.64 29.53 1.20
C SER A 7 -16.40 28.64 1.28
N GLY A 8 -16.42 27.59 2.11
CA GLY A 8 -15.35 26.61 2.23
C GLY A 8 -15.71 25.27 1.58
N ALA A 9 -15.01 24.21 1.98
CA ALA A 9 -15.38 22.83 1.65
C ALA A 9 -16.24 22.25 2.78
N PHE A 10 -17.40 21.68 2.46
CA PHE A 10 -18.27 21.03 3.44
C PHE A 10 -18.89 19.75 2.88
N ALA A 11 -18.95 18.70 3.70
CA ALA A 11 -19.59 17.45 3.36
C ALA A 11 -20.99 17.38 3.97
N CYS A 12 -21.98 17.00 3.17
CA CYS A 12 -23.37 16.87 3.58
C CYS A 12 -23.80 15.41 3.43
N VAL A 13 -24.15 14.77 4.54
CA VAL A 13 -24.87 13.49 4.53
C VAL A 13 -26.27 13.76 3.98
N LEU A 14 -26.68 13.04 2.94
CA LEU A 14 -27.90 13.34 2.17
C LEU A 14 -28.92 12.19 2.19
N ASP A 15 -28.57 11.05 2.77
CA ASP A 15 -29.38 9.83 2.79
C ASP A 15 -30.07 9.57 4.13
N SER A 16 -30.27 10.59 4.96
CA SER A 16 -30.97 10.44 6.25
C SER A 16 -32.40 9.91 6.13
N TYR A 17 -33.06 10.13 4.99
CA TYR A 17 -34.44 9.68 4.75
C TYR A 17 -34.58 9.02 3.37
N ASP A 18 -34.24 9.75 2.31
CA ASP A 18 -34.34 9.29 0.93
C ASP A 18 -33.26 9.98 0.10
N TYR A 19 -32.21 9.23 -0.24
CA TYR A 19 -31.07 9.74 -0.98
C TYR A 19 -31.44 10.18 -2.40
N ALA A 20 -32.29 9.40 -3.08
CA ALA A 20 -32.68 9.69 -4.44
C ALA A 20 -33.48 10.99 -4.51
N ARG A 21 -34.42 11.18 -3.57
CA ARG A 21 -35.19 12.42 -3.44
C ARG A 21 -34.32 13.61 -3.02
N ALA A 22 -33.39 13.41 -2.09
CA ALA A 22 -32.45 14.46 -1.70
C ALA A 22 -31.63 14.96 -2.91
N LEU A 23 -31.20 14.07 -3.78
CA LEU A 23 -30.47 14.42 -5.00
C LEU A 23 -31.37 15.00 -6.10
N SER A 24 -32.62 14.56 -6.24
CA SER A 24 -33.50 14.97 -7.33
C SER A 24 -34.30 16.25 -7.04
N GLU A 25 -34.61 16.53 -5.77
CA GLU A 25 -35.47 17.65 -5.36
C GLU A 25 -34.74 18.68 -4.50
N ILE A 26 -33.99 18.22 -3.48
CA ILE A 26 -33.38 19.12 -2.49
C ILE A 26 -32.09 19.74 -3.03
N LEU A 27 -31.22 18.95 -3.65
CA LEU A 27 -29.97 19.46 -4.21
C LEU A 27 -30.19 20.58 -5.25
N PRO A 28 -31.16 20.48 -6.19
CA PRO A 28 -31.51 21.59 -7.07
C PRO A 28 -32.09 22.81 -6.33
N SER A 29 -32.90 22.60 -5.28
CA SER A 29 -33.57 23.72 -4.59
C SER A 29 -32.59 24.64 -3.85
N ILE A 30 -31.44 24.11 -3.43
CA ILE A 30 -30.37 24.88 -2.77
C ILE A 30 -29.28 25.38 -3.74
N ALA A 31 -29.37 25.06 -5.04
CA ALA A 31 -28.27 25.26 -5.98
C ALA A 31 -27.87 26.73 -6.12
N THR A 32 -28.85 27.63 -6.21
CA THR A 32 -28.61 29.08 -6.32
C THR A 32 -27.84 29.62 -5.12
N GLU A 33 -28.27 29.29 -3.89
CA GLU A 33 -27.61 29.75 -2.67
C GLU A 33 -26.19 29.17 -2.57
N LYS A 34 -26.03 27.87 -2.88
CA LYS A 34 -24.73 27.21 -2.87
C LYS A 34 -23.77 27.88 -3.86
N LEU A 35 -24.22 28.12 -5.09
CA LEU A 35 -23.40 28.75 -6.12
C LEU A 35 -23.01 30.18 -5.73
N ALA A 36 -23.94 30.94 -5.13
CA ALA A 36 -23.65 32.29 -4.62
C ALA A 36 -22.57 32.32 -3.54
N LYS A 37 -22.42 31.25 -2.74
CA LYS A 37 -21.36 31.14 -1.73
C LYS A 37 -19.99 30.79 -2.32
N GLY A 38 -19.93 30.17 -3.50
CA GLY A 38 -18.69 29.91 -4.25
C GLY A 38 -17.79 28.77 -3.75
N GLY A 39 -18.10 28.11 -2.63
CA GLY A 39 -17.31 27.01 -2.09
C GLY A 39 -17.61 25.63 -2.70
N PHE A 40 -17.12 24.59 -2.03
CA PHE A 40 -17.14 23.20 -2.52
C PHE A 40 -18.05 22.30 -1.68
N MET A 41 -19.12 21.78 -2.28
CA MET A 41 -20.05 20.88 -1.60
C MET A 41 -19.70 19.42 -1.89
N VAL A 42 -19.53 18.61 -0.85
CA VAL A 42 -19.31 17.16 -0.97
C VAL A 42 -20.60 16.42 -0.65
N LEU A 43 -21.15 15.72 -1.64
CA LEU A 43 -22.33 14.87 -1.52
C LEU A 43 -21.91 13.56 -0.84
N ARG A 44 -22.49 13.24 0.31
CA ARG A 44 -22.12 12.05 1.08
C ARG A 44 -23.32 11.11 1.23
N PRO A 45 -23.38 9.99 0.50
CA PRO A 45 -24.15 8.83 0.92
C PRO A 45 -23.43 8.08 2.05
N ASP A 46 -24.20 7.44 2.93
CA ASP A 46 -23.73 6.65 4.07
C ASP A 46 -24.46 5.29 4.18
N SER A 47 -25.23 4.93 3.14
CA SER A 47 -25.99 3.67 3.03
C SER A 47 -26.25 3.31 1.56
N GLY A 48 -26.66 2.07 1.30
CA GLY A 48 -26.97 1.54 -0.05
C GLY A 48 -25.78 0.89 -0.75
N ASP A 49 -25.97 0.47 -2.01
CA ASP A 49 -24.87 -0.08 -2.80
C ASP A 49 -23.84 1.02 -3.13
N PRO A 50 -22.55 0.88 -2.74
CA PRO A 50 -21.55 1.94 -2.91
C PRO A 50 -21.32 2.39 -4.35
N VAL A 51 -21.52 1.51 -5.33
CA VAL A 51 -21.36 1.87 -6.75
C VAL A 51 -22.54 2.72 -7.20
N GLU A 52 -23.75 2.26 -6.93
CA GLU A 52 -24.98 2.94 -7.36
C GLU A 52 -25.13 4.32 -6.73
N VAL A 53 -24.91 4.46 -5.42
CA VAL A 53 -25.08 5.74 -4.72
C VAL A 53 -24.05 6.78 -5.17
N VAL A 54 -22.80 6.37 -5.43
CA VAL A 54 -21.77 7.27 -5.97
C VAL A 54 -22.15 7.75 -7.37
N LEU A 55 -22.61 6.86 -8.26
CA LEU A 55 -23.03 7.24 -9.61
C LEU A 55 -24.27 8.14 -9.59
N MET A 56 -25.22 7.89 -8.69
CA MET A 56 -26.41 8.74 -8.51
C MET A 56 -26.00 10.16 -8.13
N ALA A 57 -25.09 10.30 -7.17
CA ALA A 57 -24.55 11.58 -6.73
C ALA A 57 -23.80 12.33 -7.84
N LEU A 58 -22.96 11.63 -8.60
CA LEU A 58 -22.21 12.22 -9.72
C LEU A 58 -23.14 12.76 -10.80
N ARG A 59 -24.16 11.99 -11.19
CA ARG A 59 -25.17 12.40 -12.18
C ARG A 59 -26.00 13.57 -11.69
N ALA A 60 -26.39 13.58 -10.41
CA ALA A 60 -27.12 14.70 -9.82
C ALA A 60 -26.26 15.97 -9.75
N GLY A 61 -25.00 15.85 -9.34
CA GLY A 61 -24.04 16.95 -9.31
C GLY A 61 -23.77 17.54 -10.70
N GLU A 62 -23.61 16.69 -11.72
CA GLU A 62 -23.50 17.14 -13.13
C GLU A 62 -24.76 17.89 -13.56
N LYS A 63 -25.95 17.34 -13.30
CA LYS A 63 -27.21 17.96 -13.69
C LYS A 63 -27.43 19.33 -13.02
N VAL A 64 -27.06 19.47 -11.75
CA VAL A 64 -27.33 20.68 -10.96
C VAL A 64 -26.26 21.76 -11.15
N PHE A 65 -24.98 21.38 -11.14
CA PHE A 65 -23.87 22.34 -11.13
C PHE A 65 -23.07 22.37 -12.45
N GLY A 66 -23.28 21.38 -13.33
CA GLY A 66 -22.50 21.19 -14.54
C GLY A 66 -21.15 20.51 -14.29
N ALA A 67 -20.46 20.23 -15.39
CA ALA A 67 -19.15 19.62 -15.39
C ALA A 67 -18.29 20.18 -16.53
N ASP A 68 -16.98 20.12 -16.36
CA ASP A 68 -15.97 20.39 -17.39
C ASP A 68 -15.29 19.08 -17.80
N VAL A 69 -14.82 18.97 -19.04
CA VAL A 69 -14.06 17.80 -19.51
C VAL A 69 -12.57 18.13 -19.42
N ASN A 70 -11.81 17.29 -18.71
CA ASN A 70 -10.35 17.47 -18.60
C ASN A 70 -9.61 16.94 -19.85
N ASP A 71 -8.29 17.18 -19.92
CA ASP A 71 -7.42 16.75 -21.03
C ASP A 71 -7.36 15.22 -21.24
N LYS A 72 -7.92 14.43 -20.32
CA LYS A 72 -8.02 12.97 -20.43
C LYS A 72 -9.40 12.51 -20.92
N GLY A 73 -10.30 13.44 -21.25
CA GLY A 73 -11.65 13.14 -21.74
C GLY A 73 -12.66 12.77 -20.65
N TYR A 74 -12.39 13.09 -19.39
CA TYR A 74 -13.27 12.76 -18.26
C TYR A 74 -13.92 14.00 -17.65
N LYS A 75 -15.19 13.87 -17.28
CA LYS A 75 -15.99 14.92 -16.63
C LYS A 75 -15.52 15.20 -15.21
N VAL A 76 -15.34 16.46 -14.87
CA VAL A 76 -15.02 16.99 -13.53
C VAL A 76 -16.17 17.91 -13.12
N LEU A 77 -16.83 17.62 -12.00
CA LEU A 77 -17.98 18.38 -11.53
C LEU A 77 -17.57 19.79 -11.06
N ARG A 78 -18.44 20.77 -11.27
CA ARG A 78 -18.17 22.16 -10.85
C ARG A 78 -18.55 22.40 -9.40
N GLY A 79 -17.55 22.74 -8.58
CA GLY A 79 -17.74 23.14 -7.18
C GLY A 79 -18.40 22.07 -6.31
N CYS A 80 -18.46 20.81 -6.73
CA CYS A 80 -18.95 19.72 -5.92
C CYS A 80 -18.20 18.42 -6.21
N GLY A 81 -18.35 17.47 -5.30
CA GLY A 81 -17.81 16.12 -5.43
C GLY A 81 -18.59 15.16 -4.57
N VAL A 82 -18.15 13.92 -4.52
CA VAL A 82 -18.80 12.84 -3.76
C VAL A 82 -17.80 12.27 -2.77
N ILE A 83 -18.24 11.91 -1.57
CA ILE A 83 -17.45 11.09 -0.65
C ILE A 83 -18.24 9.85 -0.27
N GLN A 84 -17.72 8.67 -0.62
CA GLN A 84 -18.25 7.40 -0.13
C GLN A 84 -17.54 7.05 1.18
N GLY A 85 -18.27 7.04 2.29
CA GLY A 85 -17.75 6.68 3.61
C GLY A 85 -18.18 5.30 4.10
N ASP A 86 -19.29 4.79 3.58
CA ASP A 86 -19.87 3.51 4.00
C ASP A 86 -19.36 2.33 3.14
N ALA A 87 -19.20 1.17 3.78
CA ALA A 87 -18.81 -0.10 3.15
C ALA A 87 -17.58 -0.04 2.21
N VAL A 88 -16.68 0.93 2.41
CA VAL A 88 -15.43 1.02 1.64
C VAL A 88 -14.46 -0.07 2.09
N THR A 89 -14.00 -0.86 1.14
CA THR A 89 -12.94 -1.87 1.27
C THR A 89 -12.01 -1.74 0.07
N TYR A 90 -10.89 -2.46 0.07
CA TYR A 90 -10.00 -2.51 -1.08
C TYR A 90 -10.72 -2.97 -2.37
N ASP A 91 -11.63 -3.93 -2.25
CA ASP A 91 -12.37 -4.47 -3.39
C ASP A 91 -13.50 -3.55 -3.84
N SER A 92 -14.29 -2.99 -2.91
CA SER A 92 -15.36 -2.05 -3.30
C SER A 92 -14.81 -0.78 -3.91
N LEU A 93 -13.66 -0.28 -3.44
CA LEU A 93 -12.94 0.85 -4.05
C LEU A 93 -12.65 0.63 -5.55
N ARG A 94 -12.22 -0.60 -5.92
CA ARG A 94 -11.95 -0.95 -7.32
C ARG A 94 -13.22 -0.93 -8.16
N HIS A 95 -14.32 -1.48 -7.64
CA HIS A 95 -15.60 -1.51 -8.34
C HIS A 95 -16.16 -0.09 -8.55
N ILE A 96 -16.12 0.75 -7.51
CA ILE A 96 -16.57 2.14 -7.59
C ILE A 96 -15.74 2.89 -8.64
N LEU A 97 -14.40 2.83 -8.56
CA LEU A 97 -13.54 3.54 -9.51
C LEU A 97 -13.71 3.05 -10.95
N ALA A 98 -13.95 1.76 -11.16
CA ALA A 98 -14.24 1.22 -12.49
C ALA A 98 -15.55 1.77 -13.05
N ALA A 99 -16.61 1.79 -12.24
CA ALA A 99 -17.92 2.32 -12.62
C ALA A 99 -17.88 3.84 -12.88
N VAL A 100 -17.20 4.61 -12.02
CA VAL A 100 -16.97 6.05 -12.20
C VAL A 100 -16.28 6.34 -13.54
N LYS A 101 -15.22 5.57 -13.84
CA LYS A 101 -14.50 5.67 -15.11
C LYS A 101 -15.40 5.29 -16.30
N GLN A 102 -16.18 4.22 -16.19
CA GLN A 102 -17.10 3.77 -17.24
C GLN A 102 -18.21 4.80 -17.51
N ALA A 103 -18.67 5.49 -16.47
CA ALA A 103 -19.66 6.57 -16.57
C ALA A 103 -19.07 7.89 -17.10
N GLY A 104 -17.77 7.93 -17.45
CA GLY A 104 -17.12 9.09 -18.05
C GLY A 104 -16.70 10.17 -17.06
N TYR A 105 -16.67 9.87 -15.76
CA TYR A 105 -16.23 10.81 -14.73
C TYR A 105 -14.78 10.63 -14.35
N ALA A 106 -14.13 11.73 -13.98
CA ALA A 106 -12.78 11.74 -13.48
C ALA A 106 -12.77 11.22 -12.02
N ALA A 107 -11.74 10.44 -11.67
CA ALA A 107 -11.61 9.86 -10.34
C ALA A 107 -11.50 10.91 -9.22
N ASN A 108 -11.01 12.13 -9.53
CA ASN A 108 -10.91 13.22 -8.57
C ASN A 108 -12.26 13.85 -8.17
N ASN A 109 -13.38 13.44 -8.79
CA ASN A 109 -14.71 13.80 -8.29
C ASN A 109 -15.08 13.04 -7.01
N VAL A 110 -14.39 11.94 -6.70
CA VAL A 110 -14.77 11.03 -5.63
C VAL A 110 -13.64 10.91 -4.60
N ALA A 111 -13.98 11.19 -3.35
CA ALA A 111 -13.16 10.88 -2.18
C ALA A 111 -13.72 9.63 -1.48
N PHE A 112 -12.89 8.99 -0.65
CA PHE A 112 -13.27 7.78 0.07
C PHE A 112 -12.91 7.90 1.54
N GLY A 113 -13.87 7.59 2.41
CA GLY A 113 -13.65 7.38 3.84
C GLY A 113 -13.66 5.89 4.15
N MET A 114 -12.70 5.41 4.92
CA MET A 114 -12.68 4.01 5.37
C MET A 114 -12.38 3.95 6.86
N GLY A 115 -13.37 3.55 7.66
CA GLY A 115 -13.27 3.42 9.11
C GLY A 115 -12.75 2.06 9.55
N GLY A 116 -13.63 1.22 10.11
CA GLY A 116 -13.25 -0.11 10.63
C GLY A 116 -12.57 -1.01 9.60
N GLY A 117 -12.89 -0.88 8.31
CA GLY A 117 -12.20 -1.60 7.23
C GLY A 117 -10.69 -1.31 7.15
N LEU A 118 -10.28 -0.08 7.44
CA LEU A 118 -8.88 0.35 7.40
C LEU A 118 -8.15 0.07 8.72
N LEU A 119 -8.83 0.32 9.84
CA LEU A 119 -8.17 0.39 11.15
C LEU A 119 -8.41 -0.84 12.05
N GLN A 120 -9.43 -1.65 11.77
CA GLN A 120 -9.87 -2.73 12.67
C GLN A 120 -10.00 -4.10 12.00
N ARG A 121 -10.22 -4.16 10.68
CA ARG A 121 -10.34 -5.42 9.93
C ARG A 121 -8.99 -6.00 9.48
N MET A 122 -7.89 -5.54 10.06
CA MET A 122 -6.56 -6.13 9.87
C MET A 122 -6.20 -6.95 11.11
N ASN A 123 -5.52 -8.08 10.90
CA ASN A 123 -5.00 -8.91 11.98
C ASN A 123 -3.53 -9.30 11.70
N ARG A 124 -2.90 -9.96 12.67
CA ARG A 124 -1.50 -10.42 12.58
C ARG A 124 -1.23 -11.21 11.28
N ASP A 125 -2.18 -12.04 10.87
CA ASP A 125 -2.05 -12.90 9.69
C ASP A 125 -2.18 -12.15 8.37
N THR A 126 -2.79 -10.96 8.34
CA THR A 126 -2.94 -10.15 7.12
C THR A 126 -1.59 -9.85 6.45
N MET A 127 -0.54 -9.64 7.25
CA MET A 127 0.83 -9.45 6.78
C MET A 127 1.77 -10.61 7.15
N GLY A 128 1.24 -11.68 7.76
CA GLY A 128 2.03 -12.84 8.19
C GLY A 128 3.04 -12.55 9.30
N PHE A 129 2.82 -11.56 10.16
CA PHE A 129 3.77 -11.20 11.23
C PHE A 129 4.00 -12.38 12.19
N ALA A 130 5.27 -12.70 12.42
CA ALA A 130 5.65 -13.86 13.22
C ALA A 130 7.05 -13.70 13.82
N THR A 131 7.22 -14.18 15.05
CA THR A 131 8.53 -14.37 15.69
C THR A 131 8.88 -15.85 15.70
N LYS A 132 10.14 -16.19 15.42
CA LYS A 132 10.65 -17.57 15.38
C LYS A 132 12.06 -17.60 15.95
N LEU A 133 12.35 -18.61 16.78
CA LEU A 133 13.72 -18.92 17.18
C LEU A 133 14.46 -19.42 15.93
N SER A 134 15.62 -18.84 15.64
CA SER A 134 16.41 -19.19 14.46
C SER A 134 17.82 -19.70 14.81
N HIS A 135 18.34 -19.40 16.00
CA HIS A 135 19.68 -19.80 16.44
C HIS A 135 19.71 -20.03 17.96
N ILE A 136 20.54 -20.97 18.41
CA ILE A 136 20.74 -21.32 19.82
C ILE A 136 22.23 -21.48 20.05
N VAL A 137 22.76 -20.87 21.11
CA VAL A 137 24.09 -21.17 21.67
C VAL A 137 23.88 -21.89 23.00
N TYR A 138 24.53 -23.05 23.16
CA TYR A 138 24.45 -23.89 24.34
C TYR A 138 25.52 -23.49 25.39
N PRO A 139 25.37 -23.89 26.66
CA PRO A 139 26.33 -23.54 27.72
C PRO A 139 27.76 -24.07 27.50
N ASP A 140 27.93 -25.13 26.70
CA ASP A 140 29.23 -25.69 26.35
C ASP A 140 29.92 -24.95 25.19
N GLY A 141 29.29 -23.88 24.67
CA GLY A 141 29.78 -23.09 23.55
C GLY A 141 29.43 -23.67 22.18
N SER A 142 28.82 -24.86 22.12
CA SER A 142 28.26 -25.36 20.86
C SER A 142 27.04 -24.55 20.45
N ASP A 143 26.75 -24.48 19.15
CA ASP A 143 25.62 -23.73 18.65
C ASP A 143 24.84 -24.51 17.58
N ARG A 144 23.60 -24.06 17.32
CA ARG A 144 22.73 -24.69 16.34
C ARG A 144 21.80 -23.69 15.69
N ASN A 145 21.84 -23.67 14.36
CA ASN A 145 20.80 -23.07 13.54
C ASN A 145 19.52 -23.91 13.61
N VAL A 146 18.39 -23.27 13.92
CA VAL A 146 17.08 -23.93 14.04
C VAL A 146 16.08 -23.27 13.11
N MET A 147 15.13 -24.05 12.61
CA MET A 147 13.99 -23.52 11.86
C MET A 147 12.81 -24.47 11.96
N LYS A 148 11.60 -23.93 11.77
CA LYS A 148 10.38 -24.72 11.66
C LYS A 148 10.21 -25.16 10.21
N THR A 149 9.99 -26.45 9.98
CA THR A 149 9.72 -27.01 8.63
C THR A 149 8.56 -28.00 8.69
N PRO A 150 7.30 -27.53 8.72
CA PRO A 150 6.12 -28.39 8.80
C PRO A 150 5.90 -29.16 7.49
N LYS A 151 5.56 -30.45 7.55
CA LYS A 151 5.35 -31.28 6.35
C LYS A 151 4.15 -30.80 5.52
N GLU A 152 3.08 -30.38 6.19
CA GLU A 152 1.78 -30.05 5.61
C GLU A 152 1.65 -28.56 5.23
N ALA A 153 2.64 -27.71 5.57
CA ALA A 153 2.56 -26.27 5.37
C ALA A 153 3.93 -25.63 5.09
N ARG A 154 4.44 -25.80 3.86
CA ARG A 154 5.72 -25.21 3.42
C ARG A 154 5.76 -23.68 3.55
N SER A 155 4.63 -22.99 3.42
CA SER A 155 4.53 -21.53 3.63
C SER A 155 4.79 -21.09 5.07
N LYS A 156 4.82 -22.03 6.03
CA LYS A 156 5.13 -21.79 7.44
C LYS A 156 6.59 -22.13 7.80
N THR A 157 7.45 -22.30 6.80
CA THR A 157 8.88 -22.51 6.99
C THR A 157 9.53 -21.22 7.50
N SER A 158 10.34 -21.31 8.55
CA SER A 158 11.10 -20.14 9.06
C SER A 158 12.53 -20.14 8.53
N LEU A 159 13.20 -18.98 8.60
CA LEU A 159 14.60 -18.87 8.23
C LEU A 159 15.51 -19.36 9.36
N PRO A 160 16.59 -20.12 9.06
CA PRO A 160 17.55 -20.58 10.05
C PRO A 160 18.70 -19.59 10.28
N GLY A 161 19.18 -19.55 11.52
CA GLY A 161 20.35 -18.81 11.95
C GLY A 161 20.14 -17.33 12.16
N GLU A 162 21.23 -16.64 12.44
CA GLU A 162 21.29 -15.18 12.39
C GLU A 162 21.37 -14.67 10.95
N PHE A 163 20.82 -13.49 10.70
CA PHE A 163 20.73 -12.90 9.36
C PHE A 163 20.92 -11.38 9.39
N TYR A 164 21.30 -10.82 8.25
CA TYR A 164 21.39 -9.39 8.00
C TYR A 164 20.66 -9.03 6.69
N LEU A 165 20.31 -7.76 6.53
CA LEU A 165 19.63 -7.27 5.34
C LEU A 165 20.57 -6.40 4.51
N LYS A 166 20.59 -6.55 3.19
CA LYS A 166 21.40 -5.72 2.30
C LYS A 166 20.59 -5.29 1.08
N ARG A 167 20.90 -4.12 0.54
CA ARG A 167 20.45 -3.71 -0.80
C ARG A 167 21.38 -4.31 -1.86
N ASP A 168 20.85 -5.23 -2.66
CA ASP A 168 21.52 -5.76 -3.85
C ASP A 168 21.34 -4.82 -5.03
N GLU A 169 22.44 -4.53 -5.72
CA GLU A 169 22.41 -3.94 -7.05
C GLU A 169 22.20 -5.08 -8.06
N GLN A 170 20.97 -5.24 -8.55
CA GLN A 170 20.76 -6.01 -9.77
C GLN A 170 20.59 -5.04 -10.93
N GLN A 171 21.43 -5.19 -11.97
CA GLN A 171 21.13 -4.64 -13.28
C GLN A 171 19.92 -5.39 -13.82
N VAL A 172 18.75 -4.77 -13.76
CA VAL A 172 17.55 -5.32 -14.40
C VAL A 172 17.71 -5.14 -15.91
N GLY A 173 18.04 -6.23 -16.62
CA GLY A 173 17.75 -6.33 -18.05
C GLY A 173 16.22 -6.29 -18.22
N GLN A 174 15.69 -5.18 -18.73
CA GLN A 174 14.25 -5.00 -18.92
C GLN A 174 13.70 -6.03 -19.90
N THR A 175 12.94 -7.02 -19.43
CA THR A 175 11.83 -7.55 -20.22
C THR A 175 10.62 -6.68 -19.95
N ALA A 176 10.50 -5.59 -20.71
CA ALA A 176 9.35 -4.70 -20.63
C ALA A 176 8.06 -5.48 -20.92
N SER A 177 7.03 -5.25 -20.09
CA SER A 177 5.67 -5.71 -20.36
C SER A 177 5.16 -5.03 -21.65
N PRO A 178 4.44 -5.76 -22.54
CA PRO A 178 3.89 -5.21 -23.79
C PRO A 178 3.06 -3.92 -23.62
N TYR A 179 2.55 -3.65 -22.41
CA TYR A 179 1.75 -2.48 -22.08
C TYR A 179 2.55 -1.17 -21.91
N GLN A 180 3.89 -1.21 -21.85
CA GLN A 180 4.73 -0.01 -21.76
C GLN A 180 5.21 0.52 -23.12
N MET A 181 4.99 -0.20 -24.21
CA MET A 181 5.53 0.13 -25.54
C MET A 181 4.66 1.11 -26.37
N VAL A 182 3.47 1.52 -25.91
CA VAL A 182 2.54 2.34 -26.72
C VAL A 182 2.67 3.86 -26.47
N ARG A 183 3.73 4.33 -25.78
CA ARG A 183 3.93 5.78 -25.54
C ARG A 183 5.32 6.34 -25.85
N LEU A 184 6.14 5.63 -26.64
CA LEU A 184 7.41 6.16 -27.14
C LEU A 184 7.48 6.13 -28.68
N ALA A 185 6.71 7.01 -29.29
CA ALA A 185 6.92 7.40 -30.68
C ALA A 185 6.58 8.88 -30.84
N LEU A 186 7.48 9.75 -30.38
CA LEU A 186 7.80 11.07 -30.95
C LEU A 186 8.76 11.82 -30.00
N SER A 187 10.04 11.47 -30.04
CA SER A 187 11.21 12.32 -29.72
C SER A 187 12.46 11.45 -29.54
N MET A 188 12.98 10.96 -30.67
CA MET A 188 14.37 10.49 -30.76
C MET A 188 15.29 11.70 -30.56
N LEU A 189 15.75 11.98 -29.33
CA LEU A 189 17.09 12.53 -29.03
C LEU A 189 17.35 12.65 -27.51
N MET A 190 17.49 11.52 -26.81
CA MET A 190 18.30 11.36 -25.60
C MET A 190 18.17 9.90 -25.15
N LEU A 191 18.86 9.00 -25.84
CA LEU A 191 19.04 7.64 -25.33
C LEU A 191 20.18 7.64 -24.30
N MET A 192 20.02 8.41 -23.22
CA MET A 192 20.67 8.02 -21.97
C MET A 192 19.88 6.81 -21.50
N THR A 193 20.48 5.63 -21.63
CA THR A 193 20.04 4.44 -20.91
C THR A 193 20.10 4.78 -19.41
N MET A 194 19.02 5.34 -18.89
CA MET A 194 18.74 5.37 -17.46
C MET A 194 18.51 3.91 -17.08
N THR A 195 19.59 3.18 -16.85
CA THR A 195 19.56 1.95 -16.09
C THR A 195 19.12 2.36 -14.71
N THR A 196 17.80 2.34 -14.47
CA THR A 196 17.26 2.50 -13.14
C THR A 196 17.72 1.29 -12.35
N THR A 197 18.82 1.42 -11.61
CA THR A 197 19.29 0.38 -10.69
C THR A 197 18.23 0.28 -9.60
N VAL A 198 17.35 -0.70 -9.72
CA VAL A 198 16.41 -1.00 -8.64
C VAL A 198 17.21 -1.77 -7.59
N GLN A 199 17.47 -1.11 -6.47
CA GLN A 199 18.10 -1.75 -5.34
C GLN A 199 17.07 -2.65 -4.64
N HIS A 200 17.35 -3.94 -4.59
CA HIS A 200 16.46 -4.92 -3.99
C HIS A 200 16.96 -5.34 -2.61
N ILE A 201 16.08 -5.38 -1.61
CA ILE A 201 16.48 -5.84 -0.27
C ILE A 201 16.53 -7.37 -0.26
N LYS A 202 17.66 -7.94 0.13
CA LYS A 202 17.82 -9.37 0.38
C LYS A 202 18.26 -9.67 1.80
N VAL A 203 17.89 -10.86 2.26
CA VAL A 203 18.26 -11.46 3.53
C VAL A 203 19.45 -12.37 3.29
N TYR A 204 20.52 -12.12 4.03
CA TYR A 204 21.75 -12.89 3.99
C TYR A 204 22.01 -13.60 5.31
N PRO A 205 22.64 -14.78 5.27
CA PRO A 205 23.08 -15.43 6.49
C PRO A 205 24.21 -14.63 7.14
N LYS A 206 24.14 -14.37 8.44
CA LYS A 206 25.29 -13.80 9.17
C LYS A 206 26.43 -14.84 9.20
N PRO A 207 27.70 -14.44 8.91
CA PRO A 207 28.86 -15.32 9.03
C PRO A 207 29.04 -15.85 10.46
N HIS A 208 29.62 -17.04 10.60
CA HIS A 208 29.71 -17.81 11.86
C HIS A 208 30.79 -17.31 12.85
N GLU A 209 31.52 -16.25 12.53
CA GLU A 209 32.46 -15.64 13.48
C GLU A 209 31.65 -14.96 14.59
N LEU A 210 31.59 -15.59 15.76
CA LEU A 210 31.15 -14.95 17.01
C LEU A 210 31.85 -13.59 17.10
N ASP A 211 31.06 -12.52 17.22
CA ASP A 211 31.49 -11.11 17.26
C ASP A 211 31.91 -10.44 15.94
N ALA A 212 31.81 -11.10 14.78
CA ALA A 212 31.99 -10.38 13.52
C ALA A 212 30.89 -9.31 13.35
N PRO A 213 31.26 -8.02 13.18
CA PRO A 213 30.27 -6.97 13.00
C PRO A 213 29.43 -7.28 11.77
N ALA A 214 28.14 -6.95 11.83
CA ALA A 214 27.32 -7.03 10.63
C ALA A 214 28.01 -6.25 9.50
N PRO A 215 27.94 -6.73 8.24
CA PRO A 215 28.52 -6.02 7.11
C PRO A 215 28.14 -4.54 7.11
N ARG A 216 29.04 -3.66 6.66
CA ARG A 216 28.83 -2.20 6.66
C ARG A 216 27.55 -1.75 5.91
N ASP A 217 27.02 -2.63 5.06
CA ASP A 217 25.81 -2.46 4.28
C ASP A 217 24.57 -3.16 4.88
N ASN A 218 24.65 -3.60 6.15
CA ASN A 218 23.49 -4.13 6.87
C ASN A 218 22.45 -3.04 7.10
N LEU A 219 21.19 -3.31 6.73
CA LEU A 219 20.06 -2.42 6.93
C LEU A 219 19.40 -2.57 8.30
N PHE A 220 19.70 -3.64 9.05
CA PHE A 220 19.26 -3.70 10.44
C PHE A 220 20.09 -2.77 11.31
N GLU A 221 19.40 -2.02 12.16
CA GLU A 221 19.98 -1.13 13.14
C GLU A 221 19.72 -1.66 14.55
N VAL A 222 20.73 -1.58 15.41
CA VAL A 222 20.55 -1.86 16.84
C VAL A 222 19.86 -0.66 17.45
N VAL A 223 18.61 -0.84 17.87
CA VAL A 223 17.81 0.20 18.55
C VAL A 223 17.63 -0.07 20.04
N TYR A 224 17.98 -1.29 20.48
CA TYR A 224 17.90 -1.74 21.85
C TYR A 224 19.00 -2.75 22.14
N ASP A 225 19.83 -2.48 23.14
CA ASP A 225 20.92 -3.34 23.61
C ASP A 225 21.01 -3.22 25.13
N HIS A 226 20.43 -4.19 25.84
CA HIS A 226 20.21 -4.13 27.31
C HIS A 226 19.51 -2.84 27.80
N GLY A 227 18.85 -2.12 26.90
CA GLY A 227 18.23 -0.81 27.10
C GLY A 227 18.12 -0.07 25.75
N PRO A 228 17.33 1.00 25.65
CA PRO A 228 17.32 1.82 24.44
C PRO A 228 18.72 2.40 24.15
N VAL A 229 19.14 2.37 22.88
CA VAL A 229 20.44 2.95 22.48
C VAL A 229 20.39 4.48 22.63
N ALA A 230 21.27 5.04 23.46
CA ALA A 230 21.19 6.42 23.95
C ALA A 230 21.16 7.49 22.84
N ASP A 231 21.95 7.30 21.78
CA ASP A 231 22.07 8.25 20.67
C ASP A 231 21.21 7.90 19.45
N HIS A 232 20.35 6.87 19.55
CA HIS A 232 19.47 6.50 18.43
C HIS A 232 18.39 7.55 18.22
N ARG A 233 18.22 8.00 16.97
CA ARG A 233 17.21 8.98 16.56
C ARG A 233 16.24 8.34 15.59
N TRP A 234 14.98 8.28 16.00
CA TRP A 234 13.91 7.85 15.12
C TRP A 234 13.65 8.89 14.02
N ASP A 235 13.42 8.40 12.81
CA ASP A 235 12.94 9.23 11.71
C ASP A 235 11.63 9.92 12.07
N THR A 236 11.49 11.18 11.66
CA THR A 236 10.22 11.89 11.77
C THR A 236 9.19 11.26 10.81
N PHE A 237 7.90 11.46 11.10
CA PHE A 237 6.83 10.98 10.21
C PHE A 237 6.96 11.49 8.77
N ASN A 238 7.47 12.71 8.57
CA ASN A 238 7.71 13.27 7.24
C ASN A 238 8.79 12.49 6.49
N VAL A 239 9.89 12.17 7.16
CA VAL A 239 10.98 11.35 6.58
C VAL A 239 10.48 9.97 6.21
N VAL A 240 9.71 9.31 7.11
CA VAL A 240 9.10 8.01 6.81
C VAL A 240 8.17 8.09 5.60
N ARG A 241 7.32 9.13 5.52
CA ARG A 241 6.36 9.32 4.42
C ARG A 241 7.07 9.55 3.08
N GLU A 242 8.11 10.37 3.05
CA GLU A 242 8.91 10.65 1.85
C GLU A 242 9.64 9.40 1.38
N ARG A 243 10.24 8.64 2.30
CA ARG A 243 10.87 7.35 2.00
C ARG A 243 9.88 6.37 1.39
N VAL A 244 8.71 6.17 2.01
CA VAL A 244 7.67 5.28 1.46
C VAL A 244 7.22 5.76 0.08
N ALA A 245 6.99 7.06 -0.14
CA ALA A 245 6.57 7.59 -1.42
C ALA A 245 7.61 7.38 -2.54
N SER A 246 8.89 7.44 -2.20
CA SER A 246 10.01 7.19 -3.12
C SER A 246 10.21 5.70 -3.41
N GLU A 247 10.32 4.88 -2.36
CA GLU A 247 10.66 3.46 -2.46
C GLU A 247 9.49 2.64 -3.04
N TRP A 248 8.25 2.93 -2.65
CA TRP A 248 7.07 2.17 -3.13
C TRP A 248 6.91 2.21 -4.65
N ARG A 249 7.30 3.32 -5.29
CA ARG A 249 7.22 3.47 -6.74
C ARG A 249 8.28 2.65 -7.48
N GLN A 250 9.39 2.37 -6.82
CA GLN A 250 10.55 1.66 -7.38
C GLN A 250 10.52 0.17 -7.04
N ALA A 251 9.82 -0.22 -5.97
CA ALA A 251 9.71 -1.59 -5.54
C ALA A 251 9.04 -2.48 -6.60
N PRO A 252 9.60 -3.67 -6.88
CA PRO A 252 8.96 -4.63 -7.78
C PRO A 252 7.67 -5.16 -7.16
N LYS A 253 6.70 -5.53 -8.00
CA LYS A 253 5.42 -6.12 -7.52
C LYS A 253 5.60 -7.47 -6.81
N ARG A 254 6.64 -8.21 -7.19
CA ARG A 254 7.05 -9.49 -6.59
C ARG A 254 8.57 -9.50 -6.49
N HIS A 255 9.08 -9.98 -5.38
CA HIS A 255 10.51 -10.05 -5.08
C HIS A 255 10.78 -11.28 -4.24
N ASP A 256 11.87 -11.98 -4.55
CA ASP A 256 12.39 -13.04 -3.67
C ASP A 256 13.47 -12.43 -2.77
N PRO A 257 13.20 -12.26 -1.47
CA PRO A 257 14.14 -11.64 -0.55
C PRO A 257 15.24 -12.60 -0.09
N ILE A 258 15.24 -13.88 -0.46
CA ILE A 258 16.21 -14.86 0.06
C ILE A 258 17.47 -14.87 -0.83
N SER A 259 18.64 -14.65 -0.24
CA SER A 259 19.92 -14.80 -0.96
C SER A 259 20.26 -16.27 -1.25
N SER A 260 21.09 -16.52 -2.27
CA SER A 260 21.59 -17.87 -2.58
C SER A 260 22.29 -18.51 -1.38
N ALA A 261 23.13 -17.76 -0.67
CA ALA A 261 23.81 -18.23 0.53
C ALA A 261 22.82 -18.62 1.65
N LEU A 262 21.71 -17.89 1.79
CA LEU A 262 20.67 -18.26 2.76
C LEU A 262 19.92 -19.52 2.32
N TYR A 263 19.67 -19.69 1.02
CA TYR A 263 19.09 -20.93 0.48
C TYR A 263 19.97 -22.15 0.79
N GLU A 264 21.28 -22.05 0.59
CA GLU A 264 22.23 -23.12 0.94
C GLU A 264 22.15 -23.47 2.43
N ARG A 265 22.06 -22.46 3.30
CA ARG A 265 21.88 -22.67 4.75
C ARG A 265 20.55 -23.35 5.07
N ILE A 266 19.46 -22.97 4.41
CA ILE A 266 18.15 -23.64 4.57
C ILE A 266 18.28 -25.12 4.24
N VAL A 267 18.84 -25.47 3.08
CA VAL A 267 19.01 -26.87 2.66
C VAL A 267 19.86 -27.66 3.66
N ALA A 268 20.96 -27.08 4.15
CA ALA A 268 21.82 -27.72 5.14
C ALA A 268 21.07 -28.02 6.47
N VAL A 269 20.27 -27.07 6.96
CA VAL A 269 19.49 -27.26 8.18
C VAL A 269 18.35 -28.26 7.98
N GLU A 270 17.69 -28.28 6.82
CA GLU A 270 16.69 -29.31 6.49
C GLU A 270 17.30 -30.72 6.52
N ALA A 271 18.46 -30.89 5.90
CA ALA A 271 19.18 -32.16 5.87
C ALA A 271 19.55 -32.64 7.27
N ALA A 272 20.11 -31.75 8.10
CA ALA A 272 20.46 -32.07 9.49
C ALA A 272 19.22 -32.40 10.35
N GLN A 273 18.09 -31.74 10.11
CA GLN A 273 16.83 -32.06 10.80
C GLN A 273 16.26 -33.41 10.37
N ALA A 274 16.38 -33.78 9.10
CA ALA A 274 15.92 -35.08 8.60
C ALA A 274 16.69 -36.24 9.23
N GLN A 275 18.02 -36.12 9.34
CA GLN A 275 18.88 -37.11 10.00
C GLN A 275 18.51 -37.33 11.48
N ASN A 276 18.15 -36.27 12.19
CA ASN A 276 17.77 -36.36 13.60
C ASN A 276 16.38 -37.00 13.81
N ARG A 277 15.47 -36.91 12.83
CA ARG A 277 14.13 -37.52 12.92
C ARG A 277 14.12 -39.03 12.72
N THR A 278 15.18 -39.61 12.17
CA THR A 278 15.34 -41.06 12.04
C THR A 278 15.76 -41.75 13.35
N HIS A 279 16.05 -40.99 14.41
CA HIS A 279 16.47 -41.50 15.72
C HIS A 279 15.41 -41.38 16.83
N ILE A 280 14.18 -40.97 16.49
CA ILE A 280 13.01 -40.88 17.38
C ILE A 280 11.93 -41.81 16.84
#